data_AF-A0A2G8JLE0-F1
#
_entry.id   AF-A0A2G8JLE0-F1
#
_cell.length_a   1.000
_cell.length_b   1.000
_cell.length_c   1.000
_cell.angle_alpha   90.00
_cell.angle_beta   90.00
_cell.angle_gamma   90.00
#
_symmetry.space_group_name_H-M   'P 1'
#
loop_
_entity.id
_entity.type
_entity.pdbx_description
1 polymer ?
#
loop_
_entity_poly.entity_id
_entity_poly.type
_entity_poly.pdbx_seq_one_letter_code
_entity_poly.pdbx_strand_id
1 'polypeptide(L)'
;MGTKMAPSFANIFMGNLEKEFLSRQNLKPHTWLRYIDDIFMIWTHGEANLKLFIDDINSFHHTIKFTADFSGHGVHFLDTTVTLQNGSLKTDLFNKPTNKHNYLLPSSCHPRHCTRNIPYSQALRIRRICSSEVDFDSRTKELSQHLLNRQYFRGTIENAIKKAKSKPRTETLTYKTRQTSSKRVPLVTEFHPGLPPLANIIQKNFHLLQGTERLKSVPRITCHRF
;
A
#
# COMPACT_ATOMS: atom_id res chain seq x y z
N MET A 1 -9.64 6.18 -11.62
CA MET A 1 -10.63 6.96 -12.37
C MET A 1 -10.47 8.41 -11.95
N GLY A 2 -10.23 9.33 -12.89
CA GLY A 2 -9.96 10.75 -12.61
C GLY A 2 -8.92 11.33 -13.57
N THR A 3 -8.96 12.66 -13.79
CA THR A 3 -7.94 13.35 -14.57
C THR A 3 -6.59 13.27 -13.84
N LYS A 4 -5.50 13.03 -14.58
CA LYS A 4 -4.16 12.81 -13.98
C LYS A 4 -3.71 13.91 -13.02
N MET A 5 -4.17 15.14 -13.24
CA MET A 5 -3.77 16.32 -12.49
C MET A 5 -4.63 16.58 -11.24
N ALA A 6 -5.84 16.00 -11.16
CA ALA A 6 -6.78 16.30 -10.07
C ALA A 6 -6.21 16.02 -8.67
N PRO A 7 -5.55 14.86 -8.40
CA PRO A 7 -4.98 14.62 -7.07
C PRO A 7 -3.90 15.63 -6.69
N SER A 8 -3.11 16.09 -7.66
CA SER A 8 -2.07 17.10 -7.40
C SER A 8 -2.68 18.44 -7.00
N PHE A 9 -3.71 18.89 -7.72
CA PHE A 9 -4.40 20.13 -7.38
C PHE A 9 -5.12 20.06 -6.03
N ALA A 10 -5.83 18.96 -5.77
CA ALA A 10 -6.47 18.73 -4.47
C ALA A 10 -5.44 18.77 -3.32
N ASN A 11 -4.30 18.08 -3.49
CA ASN A 11 -3.25 18.07 -2.47
C ASN A 11 -2.63 19.44 -2.21
N ILE A 12 -2.43 20.26 -3.24
CA ILE A 12 -1.88 21.61 -3.12
C ILE A 12 -2.88 22.50 -2.38
N PHE A 13 -4.13 22.50 -2.81
CA PHE A 13 -5.19 23.31 -2.20
C PHE A 13 -5.39 22.94 -0.73
N MET A 14 -5.59 21.65 -0.43
CA MET A 14 -5.78 21.16 0.93
C MET A 14 -4.55 21.44 1.81
N GLY A 15 -3.34 21.29 1.25
CA GLY A 15 -2.10 21.64 1.95
C GLY A 15 -2.02 23.12 2.34
N ASN A 16 -2.48 24.05 1.48
CA ASN A 16 -2.51 25.47 1.83
C ASN A 16 -3.61 25.77 2.87
N LEU A 17 -4.81 25.23 2.66
CA LEU A 17 -5.95 25.40 3.57
C LEU A 17 -5.60 24.94 4.99
N GLU A 18 -5.05 23.73 5.13
CA GLU A 18 -4.62 23.18 6.42
C GLU A 18 -3.52 24.01 7.07
N LYS A 19 -2.53 24.45 6.30
CA LYS A 19 -1.44 25.29 6.81
C LYS A 19 -1.96 26.61 7.36
N GLU A 20 -2.83 27.29 6.63
CA GLU A 20 -3.44 28.54 7.08
C GLU A 20 -4.31 28.32 8.31
N PHE A 21 -5.18 27.31 8.29
CA PHE A 21 -6.03 26.97 9.42
C PHE A 21 -5.20 26.71 10.69
N LEU A 22 -4.24 25.77 10.63
CA LEU A 22 -3.40 25.39 11.76
C LEU A 22 -2.51 26.53 12.27
N SER A 23 -2.19 27.51 11.42
CA SER A 23 -1.43 28.70 11.85
C SER A 23 -2.24 29.61 12.78
N ARG A 24 -3.57 29.64 12.62
CA ARG A 24 -4.50 30.49 13.39
C ARG A 24 -5.01 29.84 14.68
N GLN A 25 -4.76 28.55 14.87
CA GLN A 25 -5.22 27.82 16.05
C GLN A 25 -4.30 28.05 17.25
N ASN A 26 -4.90 28.35 18.41
CA ASN A 26 -4.19 28.46 19.68
C ASN A 26 -3.74 27.08 20.19
N LEU A 27 -4.63 26.09 20.09
CA LEU A 27 -4.36 24.70 20.43
C LEU A 27 -4.15 23.90 19.15
N LYS A 28 -3.01 23.21 19.08
CA LYS A 28 -2.61 22.46 17.88
C LYS A 28 -2.52 20.97 18.18
N PRO A 29 -2.85 20.11 17.19
CA PRO A 29 -2.63 18.69 17.31
C PRO A 29 -1.13 18.40 17.49
N HIS A 30 -0.81 17.42 18.33
CA HIS A 30 0.57 16.96 18.52
C HIS A 30 1.16 16.38 17.22
N THR A 31 0.31 15.71 16.44
CA THR A 31 0.65 15.12 15.15
C THR A 31 -0.47 15.41 14.17
N TRP A 32 -0.12 15.84 12.96
CA TRP A 32 -1.05 16.03 11.84
C TRP A 32 -0.46 15.40 10.60
N LEU A 33 -1.07 14.30 10.14
CA LEU A 33 -0.63 13.55 8.97
C LEU A 33 -1.79 13.45 7.99
N ARG A 34 -1.53 13.72 6.71
CA ARG A 34 -2.53 13.60 5.66
C ARG A 34 -2.11 12.58 4.60
N TYR A 35 -3.06 11.73 4.23
CA TYR A 35 -2.95 10.82 3.10
C TYR A 35 -4.08 11.10 2.13
N ILE A 36 -3.80 11.88 1.08
CA ILE A 36 -4.80 12.37 0.12
C ILE A 36 -5.91 13.13 0.86
N ASP A 37 -7.08 12.51 1.04
CA ASP A 37 -8.26 13.12 1.68
C ASP A 37 -8.39 12.73 3.15
N ASP A 38 -7.70 11.67 3.60
CA ASP A 38 -7.79 11.16 4.97
C ASP A 38 -6.73 11.84 5.87
N ILE A 39 -7.16 12.33 7.03
CA ILE A 39 -6.28 12.96 8.02
C ILE A 39 -6.22 12.08 9.27
N PHE A 40 -5.00 11.85 9.74
CA PHE A 40 -4.72 11.27 11.05
C PHE A 40 -4.13 12.33 11.95
N MET A 41 -4.70 12.51 13.14
CA MET A 41 -4.16 13.43 14.13
C MET A 41 -4.13 12.85 15.54
N ILE A 42 -3.16 13.31 16.33
CA ILE A 42 -3.07 13.04 17.75
C ILE A 42 -3.39 14.33 18.49
N TRP A 43 -4.44 14.31 19.31
CA TRP A 43 -4.91 15.44 20.08
C TRP A 43 -4.65 15.24 21.57
N THR A 44 -4.09 16.26 22.23
CA THR A 44 -3.64 16.17 23.63
C THR A 44 -4.29 17.20 24.55
N HIS A 45 -5.23 18.00 24.06
CA HIS A 45 -5.83 19.12 24.81
C HIS A 45 -7.23 18.83 25.34
N GLY A 46 -7.58 17.55 25.50
CA GLY A 46 -8.88 17.10 25.96
C GLY A 46 -9.99 17.14 24.90
N GLU A 47 -11.04 16.36 25.14
CA GLU A 47 -12.14 16.15 24.19
C GLU A 47 -12.97 17.41 23.93
N ALA A 48 -13.19 18.26 24.96
CA ALA A 48 -13.96 19.49 24.79
C ALA A 48 -13.30 20.43 23.77
N ASN A 49 -11.99 20.64 23.87
CA ASN A 49 -11.23 21.45 22.92
C ASN A 49 -11.09 20.78 21.55
N LEU A 50 -11.11 19.44 21.49
CA LEU A 50 -11.13 18.71 20.23
C LEU A 50 -12.40 19.02 19.43
N LYS A 51 -13.57 19.02 20.10
CA LYS A 51 -14.85 19.34 19.45
C LYS A 51 -14.85 20.76 18.90
N LEU A 52 -14.40 21.73 19.70
CA LEU A 52 -14.23 23.12 19.24
C LEU A 52 -13.30 23.22 18.03
N PHE A 53 -12.17 22.52 18.05
CA PHE A 53 -11.24 22.49 16.90
C PHE A 53 -11.89 21.91 15.63
N ILE A 54 -12.73 20.87 15.77
CA ILE A 54 -13.48 20.28 14.65
C ILE A 54 -14.56 21.24 14.13
N ASP A 55 -15.21 21.99 15.00
CA ASP A 55 -16.20 23.00 14.60
C ASP A 55 -15.51 24.18 13.89
N ASP A 56 -14.33 24.59 14.38
CA ASP A 56 -13.52 25.66 13.80
C ASP A 56 -13.04 25.30 12.39
N ILE A 57 -12.50 24.08 12.19
CA ILE A 57 -12.04 23.66 10.85
C ILE A 57 -13.20 23.55 9.87
N ASN A 58 -14.37 23.11 10.34
CA ASN A 58 -15.59 23.08 9.56
C ASN A 58 -16.15 24.46 9.26
N SER A 59 -15.83 25.47 10.06
CA SER A 59 -16.23 26.87 9.81
C SER A 59 -15.21 27.64 8.96
N PHE A 60 -13.98 27.12 8.84
CA PHE A 60 -12.88 27.79 8.14
C PHE A 60 -13.11 27.93 6.63
N HIS A 61 -13.77 26.96 6.00
CA HIS A 61 -14.10 27.00 4.58
C HIS A 61 -15.59 26.78 4.33
N HIS A 62 -16.16 27.58 3.42
CA HIS A 62 -17.58 27.56 3.14
C HIS A 62 -18.05 26.23 2.54
N THR A 63 -17.26 25.60 1.66
CA THR A 63 -17.63 24.37 0.95
C THR A 63 -16.91 23.10 1.40
N ILE A 64 -15.78 23.21 2.10
CA ILE A 64 -15.00 22.03 2.51
C ILE A 64 -15.35 21.74 3.96
N LYS A 65 -15.86 20.53 4.20
CA LYS A 65 -16.26 20.05 5.52
C LYS A 65 -15.50 18.76 5.84
N PHE A 66 -15.12 18.63 7.10
CA PHE A 66 -14.38 17.50 7.65
C PHE A 66 -15.31 16.67 8.52
N THR A 67 -15.37 15.38 8.22
CA THR A 67 -15.98 14.39 9.11
C THR A 67 -14.90 13.82 10.00
N ALA A 68 -15.12 13.84 11.31
CA ALA A 68 -14.17 13.33 12.29
C ALA A 68 -14.75 12.14 13.04
N ASP A 69 -13.92 11.10 13.20
CA ASP A 69 -14.12 10.01 14.15
C ASP A 69 -12.92 10.01 15.10
N PHE A 70 -13.16 9.97 16.40
CA PHE A 70 -12.12 10.08 17.41
C PHE A 70 -12.44 9.18 18.61
N SER A 71 -11.38 8.70 19.25
CA SER A 71 -11.47 7.81 20.40
C SER A 71 -10.25 7.99 21.28
N GLY A 72 -10.46 7.95 22.60
CA GLY A 72 -9.35 7.95 23.57
C GLY A 72 -8.55 6.65 23.61
N HIS A 73 -9.05 5.57 23.01
CA HIS A 73 -8.45 4.24 23.07
C HIS A 73 -7.79 3.83 21.76
N GLY A 74 -8.44 4.11 20.63
CA GLY A 74 -7.91 3.81 19.31
C GLY A 74 -8.85 4.13 18.17
N VAL A 75 -8.27 4.38 17.00
CA VAL A 75 -8.96 4.81 15.79
C VAL A 75 -8.52 3.98 14.59
N HIS A 76 -9.37 3.91 13.57
CA HIS A 76 -9.03 3.30 12.29
C HIS A 76 -8.52 4.36 11.31
N PHE A 77 -7.41 4.08 10.64
CA PHE A 77 -6.84 4.95 9.61
C PHE A 77 -6.34 4.10 8.45
N LEU A 78 -6.92 4.27 7.26
CA LEU A 78 -6.66 3.45 6.09
C LEU A 78 -6.80 1.94 6.39
N ASP A 79 -5.70 1.21 6.34
CA ASP A 79 -5.59 -0.23 6.57
C ASP A 79 -5.13 -0.58 8.00
N THR A 80 -5.07 0.41 8.90
CA THR A 80 -4.51 0.24 10.24
C THR A 80 -5.52 0.60 11.32
N THR A 81 -5.50 -0.15 12.41
CA THR A 81 -6.08 0.22 13.69
C THR A 81 -4.95 0.72 14.55
N VAL A 82 -5.00 1.97 14.99
CA VAL A 82 -3.99 2.60 15.85
C VAL A 82 -4.57 2.71 17.25
N THR A 83 -3.91 2.11 18.23
CA THR A 83 -4.32 2.12 19.65
C THR A 83 -3.21 2.70 20.51
N LEU A 84 -3.57 3.38 21.58
CA LEU A 84 -2.63 3.85 22.59
C LEU A 84 -2.54 2.83 23.71
N GLN A 85 -1.37 2.23 23.92
CA GLN A 85 -1.12 1.28 25.01
C GLN A 85 0.12 1.70 25.78
N ASN A 86 -0.03 1.98 27.08
CA ASN A 86 1.07 2.36 27.99
C ASN A 86 1.94 3.51 27.44
N GLY A 87 1.30 4.54 26.86
CA GLY A 87 2.00 5.69 26.27
C GLY A 87 2.68 5.43 24.92
N SER A 88 2.53 4.24 24.33
CA SER A 88 3.07 3.88 23.02
C SER A 88 1.96 3.53 22.02
N LEU A 89 2.17 3.88 20.75
CA LEU A 89 1.23 3.52 19.68
C LEU A 89 1.43 2.06 19.25
N LYS A 90 0.35 1.28 19.31
CA LYS A 90 0.28 -0.06 18.79
C LYS A 90 -0.59 -0.07 17.53
N THR A 91 -0.08 -0.68 16.46
CA THR A 91 -0.81 -0.80 15.19
C THR A 91 -1.16 -2.26 14.89
N ASP A 92 -2.37 -2.46 14.36
CA ASP A 92 -2.88 -3.76 13.89
C ASP A 92 -3.59 -3.58 12.53
N LEU A 93 -3.79 -4.66 11.78
CA LEU A 93 -4.50 -4.66 10.50
C LEU A 93 -5.98 -4.33 10.72
N PHE A 94 -6.45 -3.28 10.05
CA PHE A 94 -7.87 -3.01 9.95
C PHE A 94 -8.44 -3.61 8.66
N ASN A 95 -9.52 -4.38 8.81
CA ASN A 95 -10.29 -4.90 7.68
C ASN A 95 -11.66 -4.24 7.68
N LYS A 96 -11.98 -3.51 6.61
CA LYS A 96 -13.33 -2.97 6.42
C LYS A 96 -14.33 -4.13 6.40
N PRO A 97 -15.50 -4.01 7.03
CA PRO A 97 -16.54 -5.05 7.01
C PRO A 97 -16.97 -5.47 5.58
N THR A 98 -16.81 -4.57 4.62
CA THR A 98 -17.11 -4.81 3.20
C THR A 98 -16.03 -5.61 2.45
N ASN A 99 -14.88 -5.88 3.07
CA ASN A 99 -13.79 -6.61 2.43
C ASN A 99 -14.12 -8.12 2.33
N LYS A 100 -14.39 -8.57 1.12
CA LYS A 100 -14.71 -9.98 0.82
C LYS A 100 -13.47 -10.89 0.68
N HIS A 101 -12.25 -10.34 0.80
CA HIS A 101 -11.00 -11.09 0.61
C HIS A 101 -10.93 -11.85 -0.73
N ASN A 102 -11.42 -11.21 -1.79
CA ASN A 102 -11.48 -11.78 -3.14
C ASN A 102 -10.11 -11.79 -3.85
N TYR A 103 -9.15 -12.53 -3.30
CA TYR A 103 -7.83 -12.69 -3.91
C TYR A 103 -7.90 -13.37 -5.27
N LEU A 104 -7.04 -12.98 -6.20
CA LEU A 104 -7.02 -13.56 -7.54
C LEU A 104 -6.91 -15.10 -7.50
N LEU A 105 -7.74 -15.81 -8.26
CA LEU A 105 -7.70 -17.27 -8.29
C LEU A 105 -6.44 -17.77 -9.02
N PRO A 106 -5.76 -18.82 -8.54
CA PRO A 106 -4.63 -19.44 -9.24
C PRO A 106 -4.96 -19.92 -10.66
N SER A 107 -6.21 -20.29 -10.91
CA SER A 107 -6.75 -20.73 -12.21
C SER A 107 -7.16 -19.60 -13.14
N SER A 108 -7.09 -18.35 -12.71
CA SER A 108 -7.46 -17.21 -13.55
C SER A 108 -6.48 -17.02 -14.72
N CYS A 109 -6.92 -16.33 -15.77
CA CYS A 109 -6.12 -16.04 -16.96
C CYS A 109 -5.10 -14.90 -16.73
N HIS A 110 -4.35 -14.96 -15.63
CA HIS A 110 -3.29 -14.00 -15.31
C HIS A 110 -1.93 -14.70 -15.31
N PRO A 111 -0.83 -13.94 -15.48
CA PRO A 111 0.50 -14.49 -15.30
C PRO A 111 0.65 -15.19 -13.93
N ARG A 112 1.20 -16.40 -13.92
CA ARG A 112 1.38 -17.21 -12.69
C ARG A 112 2.15 -16.49 -11.58
N HIS A 113 3.02 -15.55 -11.93
CA HIS A 113 3.77 -14.78 -10.95
C HIS A 113 2.88 -13.81 -10.17
N CYS A 114 1.78 -13.31 -10.75
CA CYS A 114 0.83 -12.43 -10.08
C CYS A 114 0.20 -13.15 -8.89
N THR A 115 -0.41 -14.32 -9.13
CA THR A 115 -1.03 -15.12 -8.08
C THR A 115 0.00 -15.61 -7.07
N ARG A 116 1.14 -16.16 -7.52
CA ARG A 116 2.21 -16.65 -6.62
C ARG A 116 2.75 -15.58 -5.66
N ASN A 117 2.72 -14.31 -6.04
CA ASN A 117 3.20 -13.21 -5.20
C ASN A 117 2.17 -12.73 -4.17
N ILE A 118 0.88 -13.03 -4.33
CA ILE A 118 -0.18 -12.56 -3.43
C ILE A 118 0.09 -12.96 -1.98
N PRO A 119 0.33 -14.26 -1.65
CA PRO A 119 0.55 -14.67 -0.26
C PRO A 119 1.69 -13.90 0.42
N TYR A 120 2.82 -13.75 -0.29
CA TYR A 120 3.99 -13.06 0.25
C TYR A 120 3.76 -11.55 0.40
N SER A 121 3.12 -10.91 -0.59
CA SER A 121 2.83 -9.48 -0.54
C SER A 121 1.86 -9.12 0.60
N GLN A 122 0.83 -9.95 0.84
CA GLN A 122 -0.11 -9.73 1.93
C GLN A 122 0.53 -10.02 3.29
N ALA A 123 1.30 -11.10 3.43
CA ALA A 123 2.03 -11.38 4.66
C ALA A 123 3.05 -10.25 5.00
N LEU A 124 3.73 -9.68 3.99
CA LEU A 124 4.58 -8.50 4.19
C LEU A 124 3.81 -7.23 4.57
N ARG A 125 2.59 -7.05 4.08
CA ARG A 125 1.70 -5.95 4.50
C ARG A 125 1.35 -6.11 5.97
N ILE A 126 0.94 -7.30 6.41
CA ILE A 126 0.67 -7.60 7.82
C ILE A 126 1.94 -7.35 8.66
N ARG A 127 3.12 -7.80 8.19
CA ARG A 127 4.39 -7.58 8.89
C ARG A 127 4.73 -6.11 9.12
N ARG A 128 4.39 -5.24 8.16
CA ARG A 128 4.57 -3.78 8.27
C ARG A 128 3.60 -3.18 9.27
N ILE A 129 2.34 -3.59 9.21
CA ILE A 129 1.26 -2.99 9.98
C ILE A 129 1.31 -3.44 11.44
N CYS A 130 1.35 -4.74 11.72
CA CYS A 130 1.25 -5.25 13.09
C CYS A 130 2.52 -4.90 13.89
N SER A 131 2.34 -4.20 15.02
CA SER A 131 3.45 -3.91 15.96
C SER A 131 3.83 -5.11 16.83
N SER A 132 2.90 -6.03 17.08
CA SER A 132 3.11 -7.23 17.91
C SER A 132 3.28 -8.49 17.06
N GLU A 133 4.16 -9.39 17.49
CA GLU A 133 4.30 -10.72 16.89
C GLU A 133 3.04 -11.57 17.08
N VAL A 134 2.33 -11.41 18.20
CA VAL A 134 1.08 -12.13 18.48
C VAL A 134 0.01 -11.72 17.47
N ASP A 135 -0.13 -10.42 17.20
CA ASP A 135 -1.09 -9.92 16.21
C ASP A 135 -0.69 -10.37 14.81
N PHE A 136 0.60 -10.30 14.47
CA PHE A 136 1.10 -10.81 13.18
C PHE A 136 0.74 -12.29 12.97
N ASP A 137 0.97 -13.14 13.98
CA ASP A 137 0.66 -14.57 13.90
C ASP A 137 -0.86 -14.80 13.81
N SER A 138 -1.68 -14.02 14.52
CA SER A 138 -3.14 -14.09 14.41
C SER A 138 -3.63 -13.69 13.02
N ARG A 139 -3.21 -12.53 12.51
CA ARG A 139 -3.61 -12.00 11.20
C ARG A 139 -3.12 -12.86 10.03
N THR A 140 -1.95 -13.48 10.16
CA THR A 140 -1.46 -14.40 9.12
C THR A 140 -2.20 -15.74 9.12
N LYS A 141 -2.74 -16.20 10.25
CA LYS A 141 -3.68 -17.34 10.27
C LYS A 141 -4.97 -17.02 9.52
N GLU A 142 -5.56 -15.86 9.76
CA GLU A 142 -6.73 -15.36 9.02
C GLU A 142 -6.44 -15.30 7.51
N LEU A 143 -5.31 -14.69 7.12
CA LEU A 143 -4.84 -14.63 5.72
C LEU A 143 -4.71 -16.02 5.11
N SER A 144 -4.13 -16.98 5.85
CA SER A 144 -3.97 -18.36 5.40
C SER A 144 -5.31 -18.98 5.07
N GLN A 145 -6.31 -18.82 5.94
CA GLN A 145 -7.66 -19.34 5.71
C GLN A 145 -8.30 -18.71 4.46
N HIS A 146 -8.19 -17.38 4.30
CA HIS A 146 -8.71 -16.72 3.10
C HIS A 146 -8.06 -17.22 1.81
N LEU A 147 -6.75 -17.46 1.82
CA LEU A 147 -6.03 -17.95 0.64
C LEU A 147 -6.35 -19.42 0.34
N LEU A 148 -6.50 -20.27 1.36
CA LEU A 148 -6.95 -21.65 1.20
C LEU A 148 -8.35 -21.71 0.56
N ASN A 149 -9.27 -20.84 1.01
CA ASN A 149 -10.61 -20.71 0.40
C ASN A 149 -10.55 -20.25 -1.06
N ARG A 150 -9.43 -19.65 -1.49
CA ARG A 150 -9.15 -19.24 -2.88
C ARG A 150 -8.26 -20.24 -3.63
N GLN A 151 -8.19 -21.48 -3.15
CA GLN A 151 -7.49 -22.61 -3.79
C GLN A 151 -5.97 -22.44 -3.89
N TYR A 152 -5.37 -21.60 -3.04
CA TYR A 152 -3.91 -21.51 -2.96
C TYR A 152 -3.33 -22.75 -2.28
N PHE A 153 -2.21 -23.25 -2.82
CA PHE A 153 -1.52 -24.40 -2.23
C PHE A 153 -0.93 -24.04 -0.86
N ARG A 154 -1.25 -24.85 0.16
CA ARG A 154 -0.82 -24.66 1.56
C ARG A 154 0.66 -24.37 1.71
N GLY A 155 1.53 -25.18 1.09
CA GLY A 155 2.98 -24.98 1.19
C GLY A 155 3.46 -23.65 0.58
N THR A 156 2.75 -23.08 -0.39
CA THR A 156 3.08 -21.75 -0.93
C THR A 156 2.74 -20.65 0.08
N ILE A 157 1.60 -20.79 0.76
CA ILE A 157 1.14 -19.85 1.80
C ILE A 157 2.11 -19.87 2.99
N GLU A 158 2.42 -21.05 3.51
CA GLU A 158 3.30 -21.22 4.68
C GLU A 158 4.71 -20.71 4.40
N ASN A 159 5.28 -21.04 3.24
CA ASN A 159 6.60 -20.51 2.84
C ASN A 159 6.58 -18.98 2.71
N ALA A 160 5.50 -18.41 2.18
CA ALA A 160 5.35 -16.97 2.05
C ALA A 160 5.25 -16.27 3.42
N ILE A 161 4.46 -16.82 4.34
CA ILE A 161 4.33 -16.30 5.72
C ILE A 161 5.67 -16.41 6.46
N LYS A 162 6.34 -17.57 6.38
CA LYS A 162 7.67 -17.78 6.97
C LYS A 162 8.68 -16.77 6.45
N LYS A 163 8.69 -16.56 5.12
CA LYS A 163 9.56 -15.57 4.48
C LYS A 163 9.25 -14.15 4.95
N ALA A 164 7.98 -13.77 5.09
CA ALA A 164 7.61 -12.46 5.61
C ALA A 164 8.00 -12.29 7.09
N LYS A 165 7.78 -13.32 7.92
CA LYS A 165 8.14 -13.32 9.36
C LYS A 165 9.64 -13.17 9.59
N SER A 166 10.46 -13.77 8.72
CA SER A 166 11.92 -13.65 8.79
C SER A 166 12.45 -12.22 8.62
N LYS A 167 11.63 -11.29 8.09
CA LYS A 167 12.02 -9.89 7.92
C LYS A 167 11.69 -9.08 9.18
N PRO A 168 12.67 -8.37 9.77
CA PRO A 168 12.39 -7.43 10.85
C PRO A 168 11.40 -6.36 10.40
N ARG A 169 10.42 -6.03 11.25
CA ARG A 169 9.45 -4.98 10.94
C ARG A 169 10.12 -3.65 10.61
N THR A 170 11.19 -3.30 11.33
CA THR A 170 12.00 -2.10 11.09
C THR A 170 12.49 -2.01 9.64
N GLU A 171 13.02 -3.11 9.08
CA GLU A 171 13.43 -3.17 7.67
C GLU A 171 12.26 -2.91 6.73
N THR A 172 11.08 -3.46 7.06
CA THR A 172 9.90 -3.34 6.21
C THR A 172 9.28 -1.93 6.20
N LEU A 173 9.56 -1.10 7.21
CA LEU A 173 9.11 0.29 7.31
C LEU A 173 10.04 1.27 6.58
N THR A 174 11.27 0.85 6.25
CA THR A 174 12.21 1.72 5.53
C THR A 174 11.72 2.02 4.11
N TYR A 175 11.74 3.29 3.74
CA TYR A 175 11.47 3.70 2.36
C TYR A 175 12.63 3.24 1.47
N LYS A 176 12.31 2.50 0.40
CA LYS A 176 13.31 2.05 -0.58
C LYS A 176 13.31 2.99 -1.78
N THR A 177 14.40 3.72 -1.96
CA THR A 177 14.62 4.53 -3.16
C THR A 177 14.74 3.62 -4.37
N ARG A 178 13.80 3.78 -5.32
CA ARG A 178 13.86 3.04 -6.58
C ARG A 178 15.02 3.58 -7.41
N GLN A 179 16.05 2.75 -7.62
CA GLN A 179 17.10 3.12 -8.57
C GLN A 179 16.52 3.13 -9.99
N THR A 180 16.38 4.32 -10.56
CA THR A 180 15.91 4.57 -11.94
C THR A 180 17.10 4.58 -12.90
N SER A 181 17.92 3.53 -12.91
CA SER A 181 19.13 3.45 -13.77
C SER A 181 19.06 2.36 -14.84
N SER A 182 17.86 1.97 -15.25
CA SER A 182 17.71 0.97 -16.32
C SER A 182 17.63 1.66 -17.67
N LYS A 183 18.74 1.65 -18.45
CA LYS A 183 18.73 1.98 -19.89
C LYS A 183 17.91 1.00 -20.75
N ARG A 184 17.15 0.06 -20.15
CA ARG A 184 16.41 -0.99 -20.85
C ARG A 184 15.13 -0.46 -21.47
N VAL A 185 14.79 -0.97 -22.65
CA VAL A 185 13.51 -0.70 -23.30
C VAL A 185 12.53 -1.83 -22.91
N PRO A 186 11.39 -1.52 -22.27
CA PRO A 186 10.39 -2.53 -21.98
C PRO A 186 9.62 -2.90 -23.24
N LEU A 187 9.53 -4.19 -23.56
CA LEU A 187 8.54 -4.72 -24.50
C LEU A 187 7.35 -5.20 -23.68
N VAL A 188 6.22 -4.52 -23.83
CA VAL A 188 4.99 -4.84 -23.11
C VAL A 188 4.06 -5.59 -24.05
N THR A 189 3.63 -6.78 -23.65
CA THR A 189 2.68 -7.61 -24.41
C THR A 189 1.54 -8.04 -23.50
N GLU A 190 0.35 -8.23 -24.05
CA GLU A 190 -0.76 -8.82 -23.33
C GLU A 190 -0.45 -10.28 -22.95
N PHE A 191 -0.82 -10.67 -21.74
CA PHE A 191 -0.75 -12.04 -21.28
C PHE A 191 -1.89 -12.86 -21.86
N HIS A 192 -1.55 -13.98 -22.49
CA HIS A 192 -2.51 -15.01 -22.82
C HIS A 192 -1.90 -16.40 -22.52
N PRO A 193 -2.62 -17.31 -21.84
CA PRO A 193 -2.08 -18.60 -21.43
C PRO A 193 -1.69 -19.50 -22.62
N GLY A 194 -2.33 -19.31 -23.78
CA GLY A 194 -1.99 -20.01 -25.02
C GLY A 194 -0.78 -19.46 -25.78
N LEU A 195 -0.23 -18.30 -25.39
CA LEU A 195 0.94 -17.75 -26.07
C LEU A 195 2.23 -18.41 -25.56
N PRO A 196 3.17 -18.77 -26.46
CA PRO A 196 4.46 -19.33 -26.05
C PRO A 196 5.22 -18.32 -25.20
N PRO A 197 6.24 -18.73 -24.41
CA PRO A 197 6.96 -17.83 -23.52
C PRO A 197 7.84 -16.82 -24.30
N LEU A 198 7.22 -15.74 -24.79
CA LEU A 198 7.83 -14.70 -25.62
C LEU A 198 9.10 -14.12 -24.98
N ALA A 199 9.09 -13.91 -23.65
CA ALA A 199 10.27 -13.46 -22.93
C ALA A 199 11.48 -14.38 -23.15
N ASN A 200 11.27 -15.70 -23.05
CA ASN A 200 12.30 -16.70 -23.25
C ASN A 200 12.72 -16.77 -24.73
N ILE A 201 11.76 -16.68 -25.65
CA ILE A 201 12.03 -16.69 -27.10
C ILE A 201 12.88 -15.47 -27.48
N ILE A 202 12.51 -14.28 -27.03
CA ILE A 202 13.26 -13.04 -27.30
C ILE A 202 14.65 -13.13 -26.68
N GLN A 203 14.77 -13.60 -25.44
CA GLN A 203 16.06 -13.72 -24.78
C GLN A 203 16.98 -14.73 -25.51
N LYS A 204 16.44 -15.87 -25.95
CA LYS A 204 17.17 -16.88 -26.73
C LYS A 204 17.67 -16.31 -28.06
N ASN A 205 16.82 -15.55 -28.74
CA ASN A 205 17.11 -14.98 -30.07
C ASN A 205 17.74 -13.58 -30.01
N PHE A 206 18.06 -13.06 -28.82
CA PHE A 206 18.59 -11.70 -28.66
C PHE A 206 19.92 -11.49 -29.38
N HIS A 207 20.72 -12.55 -29.53
CA HIS A 207 21.96 -12.54 -30.29
C HIS A 207 21.76 -12.14 -31.77
N LEU A 208 20.58 -12.38 -32.36
CA LEU A 208 20.27 -11.95 -33.72
C LEU A 208 20.26 -10.43 -33.85
N LEU A 209 19.82 -9.72 -32.81
CA LEU A 209 19.86 -8.25 -32.74
C LEU A 209 21.30 -7.72 -32.60
N GLN A 210 22.27 -8.58 -32.25
CA GLN A 210 23.68 -8.20 -32.19
C GLN A 210 24.41 -8.42 -33.53
N GLY A 211 23.75 -9.02 -34.52
CA GLY A 211 24.34 -9.36 -35.82
C GLY A 211 24.59 -8.16 -36.73
N THR A 212 23.97 -7.00 -36.49
CA THR A 212 24.21 -5.77 -37.26
C THR A 212 24.59 -4.62 -36.35
N GLU A 213 25.52 -3.78 -36.82
CA GLU A 213 26.04 -2.64 -36.05
C GLU A 213 24.94 -1.64 -35.64
N ARG A 214 23.95 -1.45 -36.53
CA ARG A 214 22.74 -0.67 -36.24
C ARG A 214 21.97 -1.21 -35.04
N LEU A 215 21.75 -2.52 -34.97
CA LEU A 215 20.92 -3.14 -33.93
C LEU A 215 21.67 -3.38 -32.60
N LYS A 216 23.01 -3.37 -32.60
CA LYS A 216 23.82 -3.40 -31.36
C LYS A 216 23.54 -2.22 -30.43
N SER A 217 23.08 -1.10 -30.97
CA SER A 217 22.68 0.09 -30.21
C SER A 217 21.36 -0.08 -29.45
N VAL A 218 20.57 -1.11 -29.78
CA VAL A 218 19.28 -1.37 -29.13
C VAL A 218 19.52 -1.87 -27.70
N PRO A 219 19.00 -1.18 -26.68
CA PRO A 219 19.18 -1.60 -25.30
C PRO A 219 18.52 -2.95 -25.02
N ARG A 220 19.00 -3.67 -23.99
CA ARG A 220 18.39 -4.95 -23.57
C ARG A 220 16.87 -4.80 -23.40
N ILE A 221 16.12 -5.64 -24.10
CA ILE A 221 14.66 -5.68 -24.03
C ILE A 221 14.25 -6.41 -22.76
N THR A 222 13.35 -5.83 -21.99
CA THR A 222 12.72 -6.52 -20.84
C THR A 222 11.27 -6.79 -21.20
N CYS A 223 10.88 -8.07 -21.26
CA CYS A 223 9.51 -8.44 -21.60
C CYS A 223 8.62 -8.41 -20.34
N HIS A 224 7.57 -7.59 -20.38
CA HIS A 224 6.53 -7.57 -19.36
C HIS A 224 5.24 -8.11 -19.97
N ARG A 225 4.60 -9.03 -19.25
CA ARG A 225 3.28 -9.55 -19.59
C ARG A 225 2.28 -9.04 -18.56
N PHE A 226 1.29 -8.29 -19.03
CA PHE A 226 0.16 -7.84 -18.21
C PHE A 226 -1.06 -8.66 -18.56
#